data_AF-A0A938VAI3-F1
#
_entry.id   AF-A0A938VAI3-F1
#
_cell.length_a   1.000
_cell.length_b   1.000
_cell.length_c   1.000
_cell.angle_alpha   90.00
_cell.angle_beta   90.00
_cell.angle_gamma   90.00
#
_symmetry.space_group_name_H-M   'P 1'
#
loop_
_entity.id
_entity.type
_entity.pdbx_description
1 polymer ?
#
loop_
_entity_poly.entity_id
_entity_poly.type
_entity_poly.pdbx_seq_one_letter_code
_entity_poly.pdbx_strand_id
1 'polypeptide(L)'
;MNLHKQAVLSSIENINQSYFTLTVEDKEVAELSQAGLFCQIRPRSSSFPRLRKPISIYDVDGDHIRFMIKRIGAGTQGFAQLRSGDAIDL
;
A
#
# COMPACT_ATOMS: atom_id res chain seq x y z
N MET A 1 2.67 -15.44 -10.24
CA MET A 1 3.16 -14.04 -10.29
C MET A 1 4.03 -13.80 -9.09
N ASN A 2 5.32 -13.55 -9.27
CA ASN A 2 6.25 -13.29 -8.16
C ASN A 2 6.33 -11.76 -7.94
N LEU A 3 5.36 -11.22 -7.21
CA LEU A 3 5.33 -9.81 -6.81
C LEU A 3 6.28 -9.61 -5.62
N HIS A 4 7.58 -9.66 -5.85
CA HIS A 4 8.58 -9.22 -4.88
C HIS A 4 9.32 -8.03 -5.47
N LYS A 5 8.57 -6.93 -5.64
CA LYS A 5 9.09 -5.69 -6.22
C LYS A 5 8.77 -4.51 -5.32
N GLN A 6 9.47 -3.42 -5.59
CA GLN A 6 9.31 -2.17 -4.88
C GLN A 6 8.40 -1.26 -5.70
N ALA A 7 7.50 -0.57 -5.01
CA ALA A 7 6.72 0.50 -5.60
C ALA A 7 6.91 1.77 -4.79
N VAL A 8 6.96 2.90 -5.49
CA VAL A 8 7.10 4.21 -4.89
C VAL A 8 5.71 4.77 -4.62
N LEU A 9 5.54 5.34 -3.43
CA LEU A 9 4.31 6.02 -3.07
C LEU A 9 4.21 7.32 -3.86
N SER A 10 3.09 7.50 -4.55
CA SER A 10 2.74 8.79 -5.16
C SER A 10 2.01 9.67 -4.16
N SER A 11 1.14 9.12 -3.31
CA SER A 11 0.39 9.89 -2.31
C SER A 11 -0.06 9.07 -1.10
N ILE A 12 -0.28 9.79 0.00
CA ILE A 12 -1.02 9.33 1.18
C ILE A 12 -2.07 10.39 1.54
N GLU A 13 -3.29 9.97 1.81
CA GLU A 13 -4.37 10.85 2.21
C GLU A 13 -5.02 10.37 3.52
N ASN A 14 -5.18 11.27 4.48
CA ASN A 14 -5.89 10.94 5.72
C ASN A 14 -7.39 11.14 5.53
N ILE A 15 -8.15 10.04 5.61
CA ILE A 15 -9.61 10.08 5.51
C ILE A 15 -10.21 10.49 6.86
N ASN A 16 -9.69 9.93 7.96
CA ASN A 16 -10.02 10.30 9.33
C ASN A 16 -8.96 9.77 10.31
N GLN A 17 -9.22 9.86 11.62
CA GLN A 17 -8.30 9.38 12.65
C GLN A 17 -8.02 7.87 12.59
N SER A 18 -8.90 7.08 11.95
CA SER A 18 -8.79 5.63 11.84
C SER A 18 -8.35 5.15 10.47
N TYR A 19 -8.58 5.90 9.40
CA TYR A 19 -8.33 5.44 8.03
C TYR A 19 -7.51 6.44 7.22
N PHE A 20 -6.67 5.89 6.35
CA PHE A 20 -5.91 6.63 5.36
C PHE A 20 -5.85 5.80 4.07
N THR A 21 -5.60 6.48 2.96
CA THR A 21 -5.28 5.83 1.69
C THR A 21 -3.80 5.96 1.39
N LEU A 22 -3.28 4.98 0.65
CA LEU A 22 -1.93 4.94 0.13
C LEU A 22 -2.02 4.62 -1.35
N THR A 23 -1.42 5.45 -2.20
CA THR A 23 -1.39 5.25 -3.64
C THR A 23 0.04 4.94 -4.08
N VAL A 24 0.20 3.89 -4.88
CA VAL A 24 1.45 3.56 -5.58
C VAL A 24 1.22 3.50 -7.07
N GLU A 25 2.27 3.69 -7.84
CA GLU A 25 2.26 3.48 -9.29
C GLU A 25 2.88 2.13 -9.62
N ASP A 26 2.12 1.25 -10.27
CA ASP A 26 2.61 -0.02 -10.78
C ASP A 26 1.71 -0.57 -11.90
N LYS A 27 2.16 -0.38 -13.15
CA LYS A 27 1.42 -0.79 -14.35
C LYS A 27 1.00 -2.27 -14.35
N GLU A 28 1.91 -3.17 -14.00
CA GLU A 28 1.63 -4.62 -14.05
C GLU A 28 0.58 -5.02 -13.01
N VAL A 29 0.66 -4.48 -11.78
CA VAL A 29 -0.35 -4.76 -10.76
C VAL A 29 -1.69 -4.12 -11.16
N ALA A 30 -1.69 -2.92 -11.73
CA ALA A 30 -2.90 -2.25 -12.20
C ALA A 30 -3.61 -3.05 -13.30
N GLU A 31 -2.89 -3.49 -14.33
CA GLU A 31 -3.43 -4.29 -15.45
C GLU A 31 -4.03 -5.63 -14.98
N LEU A 32 -3.49 -6.21 -13.91
CA LEU A 32 -3.93 -7.51 -13.37
C LEU A 32 -4.96 -7.38 -12.24
N SER A 33 -5.24 -6.16 -11.79
CA SER A 33 -6.17 -5.90 -10.70
C SER A 33 -7.61 -6.16 -11.11
N GLN A 34 -8.36 -6.81 -10.23
CA GLN A 34 -9.79 -7.03 -10.34
C GLN A 34 -10.44 -6.80 -8.98
N ALA A 35 -11.73 -6.47 -8.98
CA ALA A 35 -12.49 -6.28 -7.75
C ALA A 35 -12.38 -7.52 -6.84
N GLY A 36 -12.05 -7.30 -5.57
CA GLY A 36 -11.86 -8.35 -4.57
C GLY A 36 -10.43 -8.86 -4.42
N LEU A 37 -9.48 -8.43 -5.26
CA LEU A 37 -8.06 -8.78 -5.10
C LEU A 37 -7.37 -7.96 -4.01
N PHE A 38 -6.22 -8.46 -3.57
CA PHE A 38 -5.37 -7.84 -2.55
C PHE A 38 -3.89 -8.04 -2.86
N CYS A 39 -3.05 -7.15 -2.32
CA CYS A 39 -1.59 -7.28 -2.35
C CYS A 39 -1.04 -7.57 -0.96
N GLN A 40 0.09 -8.27 -0.88
CA GLN A 40 0.80 -8.47 0.38
C GLN A 40 1.88 -7.41 0.57
N ILE A 41 1.51 -6.27 1.13
CA ILE A 41 2.39 -5.10 1.18
C ILE A 41 3.20 -5.00 2.48
N ARG A 42 4.36 -4.33 2.45
CA ARG A 42 5.20 -4.07 3.63
C ARG A 42 5.94 -2.72 3.54
N PRO A 43 6.01 -1.92 4.62
CA PRO A 43 6.86 -0.73 4.64
C PRO A 43 8.33 -1.13 4.80
N ARG A 44 9.26 -0.46 4.12
CA ARG A 44 10.70 -0.79 4.19
C ARG A 44 11.43 -0.27 5.43
N SER A 45 10.77 0.52 6.28
CA SER A 45 11.42 1.05 7.49
C SER A 45 11.71 -0.07 8.50
N SER A 46 12.96 -0.10 9.01
CA SER A 46 13.46 -1.08 9.97
C SER A 46 12.75 -1.00 11.34
N SER A 47 12.03 0.09 11.61
CA SER A 47 11.30 0.31 12.85
C SER A 47 9.96 -0.44 12.92
N PHE A 48 9.52 -1.11 11.85
CA PHE A 48 8.19 -1.72 11.77
C PHE A 48 8.21 -3.25 11.61
N PRO A 49 7.10 -3.94 11.92
CA PRO A 49 7.02 -5.39 11.84
C PRO A 49 7.39 -5.92 10.45
N ARG A 50 8.24 -6.96 10.41
CA ARG A 50 8.78 -7.53 9.15
C ARG A 50 7.74 -8.25 8.27
N LEU A 51 6.58 -8.58 8.83
CA LEU A 51 5.55 -9.36 8.14
C LEU A 51 4.74 -8.49 7.19
N ARG A 52 4.57 -8.97 5.95
CA ARG A 52 3.65 -8.39 4.96
C ARG A 52 2.22 -8.40 5.48
N LYS A 53 1.41 -7.46 5.00
CA LYS A 53 -0.02 -7.34 5.31
C LYS A 53 -0.83 -7.55 4.04
N PRO A 54 -1.79 -8.49 4.03
CA PRO A 54 -2.73 -8.59 2.92
C PRO A 54 -3.69 -7.40 3.01
N ILE A 55 -3.62 -6.51 2.02
CA ILE A 55 -4.46 -5.32 1.94
C ILE A 55 -5.17 -5.31 0.60
N SER A 56 -6.51 -5.25 0.64
CA SER A 56 -7.35 -5.18 -0.55
C SER A 56 -6.99 -3.97 -1.41
N ILE A 57 -6.99 -4.18 -2.72
CA ILE A 57 -6.94 -3.08 -3.68
C ILE A 57 -8.27 -2.36 -3.59
N TYR A 58 -8.23 -1.10 -3.15
CA TYR A 58 -9.42 -0.28 -2.94
C TYR A 58 -9.89 0.37 -4.24
N ASP A 59 -8.95 0.81 -5.07
CA ASP A 59 -9.23 1.45 -6.36
C ASP A 59 -8.02 1.32 -7.31
N VAL A 60 -8.26 1.41 -8.61
CA VAL A 60 -7.22 1.47 -9.66
C VAL A 60 -7.62 2.52 -10.71
N ASP A 61 -6.72 3.46 -10.97
CA ASP A 61 -6.89 4.52 -11.98
C ASP A 61 -5.62 4.64 -12.85
N GLY A 62 -5.70 4.18 -14.09
CA GLY A 62 -4.53 3.96 -14.93
C GLY A 62 -3.53 3.03 -14.24
N ASP A 63 -2.29 3.48 -14.06
CA ASP A 63 -1.23 2.71 -13.40
C ASP A 63 -1.20 2.92 -11.87
N HIS A 64 -2.15 3.68 -11.31
CA HIS A 64 -2.21 3.98 -9.88
C HIS A 64 -3.08 2.97 -9.15
N ILE A 65 -2.50 2.32 -8.14
CA ILE A 65 -3.21 1.40 -7.25
C ILE A 65 -3.36 2.08 -5.89
N ARG A 66 -4.59 2.13 -5.40
CA ARG A 66 -4.91 2.70 -4.09
C ARG A 66 -5.29 1.60 -3.10
N PHE A 67 -4.73 1.70 -1.91
CA PHE A 67 -5.09 0.89 -0.75
C PHE A 67 -5.77 1.77 0.29
N MET A 68 -6.84 1.28 0.92
CA MET A 68 -7.44 1.93 2.09
C MET A 68 -7.13 1.12 3.34
N ILE A 69 -6.44 1.74 4.31
CA ILE A 69 -5.87 1.04 5.46
C ILE A 69 -6.41 1.64 6.76
N LYS A 70 -6.88 0.76 7.65
CA LYS A 70 -7.24 1.13 9.02
C LYS A 70 -6.01 1.12 9.94
N ARG A 71 -5.88 2.13 10.78
CA ARG A 71 -4.89 2.27 11.85
C ARG A 71 -5.30 1.37 13.03
N ILE A 72 -4.81 0.12 13.06
CA ILE A 72 -5.16 -0.86 14.09
C ILE A 72 -3.98 -1.14 15.04
N GLY A 73 -2.74 -1.17 14.53
CA GLY A 73 -1.55 -1.42 15.37
C GLY A 73 -0.24 -1.14 14.64
N ALA A 74 0.89 -1.59 15.21
CA ALA A 74 2.23 -1.26 14.72
C ALA A 74 2.45 -1.58 13.23
N GLY A 75 1.86 -2.67 12.72
CA GLY A 75 1.96 -3.05 11.31
C GLY A 75 1.30 -2.06 10.34
N THR A 76 0.16 -1.47 10.72
CA THR A 76 -0.56 -0.48 9.91
C THR A 76 -0.07 0.94 10.16
N GLN A 77 0.43 1.21 11.37
CA GLN A 77 0.99 2.52 11.72
C GLN A 77 2.25 2.84 10.91
N GLY A 78 3.05 1.82 10.56
CA GLY A 78 4.23 2.01 9.70
C GLY A 78 3.89 2.61 8.33
N PHE A 79 2.82 2.14 7.69
CA PHE A 79 2.35 2.72 6.43
C PHE A 79 1.84 4.15 6.62
N ALA A 80 1.21 4.43 7.76
CA ALA A 80 0.57 5.71 8.02
C ALA A 80 1.56 6.87 8.30
N GLN A 81 2.85 6.56 8.41
CA GLN A 81 3.95 7.51 8.59
C GLN A 81 4.73 7.76 7.30
N LEU A 82 4.46 6.99 6.23
CA LEU A 82 5.11 7.17 4.95
C LEU A 82 4.66 8.47 4.27
N ARG A 83 5.43 8.88 3.27
CA ARG A 83 5.21 10.08 2.46
C ARG A 83 5.40 9.74 0.99
N SER A 84 4.95 10.65 0.13
CA SER A 84 5.26 10.56 -1.31
C SER A 84 6.78 10.45 -1.51
N GLY A 85 7.21 9.55 -2.40
CA GLY A 85 8.61 9.21 -2.63
C GLY A 85 9.15 8.06 -1.78
N ASP A 86 8.47 7.66 -0.69
CA ASP A 86 8.86 6.47 0.06
C ASP A 86 8.54 5.18 -0.72
N ALA A 87 9.28 4.11 -0.44
CA ALA A 87 9.08 2.80 -1.07
C ALA A 87 8.39 1.80 -0.14
N ILE A 88 7.49 1.01 -0.72
CA ILE A 88 6.95 -0.22 -0.10
C ILE A 88 7.34 -1.43 -0.92
N ASP A 89 7.40 -2.58 -0.27
CA ASP A 89 7.42 -3.84 -1.00
C ASP A 89 5.96 -4.23 -1.32
N LEU A 90 5.67 -4.42 -2.61
CA LEU A 90 4.48 -5.11 -3.10
C LEU A 90 4.69 -6.64 -3.09
#